data_AF-A0AAD3MMX5-F1
#
_entry.id   AF-A0AAD3MMX5-F1
#
_cell.length_a   1.000
_cell.length_b   1.000
_cell.length_c   1.000
_cell.angle_alpha   90.00
_cell.angle_beta   90.00
_cell.angle_gamma   90.00
#
_symmetry.space_group_name_H-M   'P 1'
#
loop_
_entity.id
_entity.type
_entity.pdbx_description
1 polymer ?
#
loop_
_entity_poly.entity_id
_entity_poly.type
_entity_poly.pdbx_seq_one_letter_code
_entity_poly.pdbx_strand_id
1 'polypeptide(L)'
;MGMRVGLGDWVKVSLTSTLMLNSMDFTSKVRRLKLTPDDTMVSFVITSFFTCIPTAKAVETVRKRLLQDTSLYSRSNFTPDQICTLVDLCLTTTYFKYNR
;
A
#
# COMPACT_ATOMS: atom_id res chain seq x y z
N MET A 1 4.12 -4.00 17.36
CA MET A 1 3.50 -4.25 18.68
C MET A 1 3.27 -5.74 18.82
N GLY A 2 3.65 -6.39 19.93
CA GLY A 2 3.46 -7.84 20.10
C GLY A 2 3.24 -8.25 21.56
N MET A 3 2.62 -9.43 21.76
CA MET A 3 2.56 -10.37 22.91
C MET A 3 1.30 -11.26 22.70
N ARG A 4 1.12 -12.54 23.10
CA ARG A 4 1.83 -13.75 23.63
C ARG A 4 0.73 -14.88 23.67
N VAL A 5 0.93 -16.12 24.14
CA VAL A 5 1.44 -17.36 23.50
C VAL A 5 0.35 -18.45 23.63
N GLY A 6 0.21 -19.37 22.66
CA GLY A 6 -0.51 -20.63 22.78
C GLY A 6 0.14 -21.68 21.87
N LEU A 7 0.38 -22.88 22.41
CA LEU A 7 1.22 -23.98 21.89
C LEU A 7 1.17 -24.18 20.37
N GLY A 8 2.35 -24.28 19.76
CA GLY A 8 2.58 -24.48 18.34
C GLY A 8 3.59 -23.45 17.88
N ASP A 9 4.85 -23.85 17.70
CA ASP A 9 5.89 -22.97 17.19
C ASP A 9 5.52 -22.59 15.75
N TRP A 10 4.88 -21.43 15.59
CA TRP A 10 4.67 -20.87 14.27
C TRP A 10 6.03 -20.48 13.73
N VAL A 11 6.43 -21.01 12.56
CA VAL A 11 7.40 -20.32 11.73
C VAL A 11 6.81 -18.96 11.38
N LYS A 12 7.18 -18.00 12.19
CA LYS A 12 6.88 -16.60 11.98
C LYS A 12 7.71 -16.23 10.76
N VAL A 13 7.10 -16.26 9.58
CA VAL A 13 7.55 -15.39 8.48
C VAL A 13 7.18 -13.98 8.89
N SER A 14 7.88 -13.49 9.91
CA SER A 14 7.86 -12.11 10.33
C SER A 14 8.64 -11.38 9.25
N LEU A 15 7.94 -10.82 8.27
CA LEU A 15 8.46 -9.72 7.44
C LEU A 15 8.64 -8.46 8.31
N THR A 16 9.16 -8.61 9.52
CA THR A 16 9.56 -7.51 10.38
C THR A 16 10.89 -7.03 9.85
N SER A 17 10.84 -5.87 9.19
CA SER A 17 11.98 -4.98 8.89
C SER A 17 12.60 -5.04 7.49
N THR A 18 11.93 -5.57 6.46
CA THR A 18 12.23 -5.15 5.07
C THR A 18 10.95 -4.93 4.30
N LEU A 19 10.72 -3.69 3.84
CA LEU A 19 9.68 -3.42 2.85
C LEU A 19 9.85 -4.42 1.70
N MET A 20 8.79 -5.15 1.37
CA MET A 20 8.77 -5.95 0.15
C MET A 20 8.70 -4.96 -1.01
N LEU A 21 9.74 -4.95 -1.85
CA LEU A 21 9.86 -3.94 -2.89
C LEU A 21 8.92 -4.23 -4.07
N ASN A 22 8.79 -5.50 -4.46
CA ASN A 22 7.94 -5.97 -5.55
C ASN A 22 7.72 -7.50 -5.47
N SER A 23 6.93 -8.03 -6.41
CA SER A 23 6.62 -9.46 -6.50
C SER A 23 7.84 -10.36 -6.77
N MET A 24 8.89 -9.82 -7.40
CA MET A 24 10.14 -10.55 -7.66
C MET A 24 10.97 -10.70 -6.38
N ASP A 25 11.08 -9.64 -5.58
CA ASP A 25 11.70 -9.66 -4.26
C ASP A 25 10.98 -10.66 -3.34
N PHE A 26 9.63 -10.64 -3.34
CA PHE A 26 8.82 -11.64 -2.63
C PHE A 26 9.15 -13.07 -3.05
N THR A 27 9.10 -13.36 -4.35
CA THR A 27 9.38 -14.70 -4.88
C THR A 27 10.78 -15.17 -4.50
N SER A 28 11.78 -14.27 -4.55
CA SER A 28 13.15 -14.59 -4.17
C SER A 28 13.30 -14.97 -2.69
N LYS A 29 12.56 -14.29 -1.81
CA LYS A 29 12.58 -14.51 -0.36
C LYS A 29 11.85 -15.80 0.00
N VAL A 30 10.66 -16.02 -0.56
CA VAL A 30 9.86 -17.22 -0.31
C VAL A 30 10.54 -18.48 -0.82
N ARG A 31 11.25 -18.41 -1.97
CA ARG A 31 11.97 -19.55 -2.54
C ARG A 31 13.01 -20.16 -1.59
N ARG A 32 13.54 -19.38 -0.64
CA ARG A 32 14.56 -19.85 0.33
C ARG A 32 13.97 -20.43 1.61
N LEU A 33 12.65 -20.37 1.79
CA LEU A 33 11.97 -20.94 2.95
C LEU A 33 11.85 -22.45 2.81
N LYS A 34 12.26 -23.20 3.84
CA LYS A 34 11.99 -24.63 3.97
C LYS A 34 10.96 -24.81 5.08
N LEU A 35 9.83 -25.42 4.76
CA LEU A 35 8.78 -25.77 5.72
C LEU A 35 9.10 -27.14 6.32
N THR A 36 8.98 -27.25 7.64
CA THR A 36 8.94 -28.50 8.37
C THR A 36 7.50 -29.04 8.43
N PRO A 37 7.28 -30.32 8.77
CA PRO A 37 5.93 -30.91 8.82
C PRO A 37 4.98 -30.22 9.81
N ASP A 38 5.53 -29.56 10.82
CA ASP A 38 4.77 -28.82 11.84
C ASP A 38 4.50 -27.36 11.43
N ASP A 39 5.06 -26.91 10.30
CA ASP A 39 4.91 -25.54 9.81
C ASP A 39 3.66 -25.38 8.95
N THR A 40 2.90 -24.33 9.24
CA THR A 40 1.76 -23.92 8.41
C THR A 40 2.05 -22.55 7.78
N MET A 41 2.03 -22.50 6.45
CA MET A 41 2.09 -21.24 5.72
C MET A 41 0.69 -20.62 5.59
N VAL A 42 0.51 -19.40 6.11
CA VAL A 42 -0.76 -18.68 6.07
C VAL A 42 -0.59 -17.38 5.28
N SER A 43 -1.43 -17.16 4.27
CA SER A 43 -1.51 -15.89 3.56
C SER A 43 -2.65 -15.04 4.13
N PHE A 44 -2.32 -13.84 4.62
CA PHE A 44 -3.31 -12.86 5.02
C PHE A 44 -3.64 -11.98 3.81
N VAL A 45 -4.88 -12.03 3.33
CA VAL A 45 -5.37 -11.05 2.37
C VAL A 45 -5.53 -9.74 3.13
N ILE A 46 -4.59 -8.82 2.94
CA ILE A 46 -4.71 -7.49 3.52
C ILE A 46 -5.89 -6.79 2.82
N THR A 47 -7.04 -6.75 3.47
CA THR A 47 -8.26 -6.09 2.97
C THR A 47 -8.09 -4.58 2.80
N SER A 48 -7.02 -4.01 3.36
CA SER A 48 -6.62 -2.63 3.11
C SER A 48 -5.10 -2.54 2.93
N PHE A 49 -4.66 -2.68 1.68
CA PHE A 49 -3.34 -2.27 1.26
C PHE A 49 -3.33 -0.73 1.25
N PHE A 50 -3.07 -0.10 2.39
CA PHE A 50 -2.41 1.20 2.35
C PHE A 50 -1.02 0.93 1.80
N THR A 51 -0.94 0.87 0.47
CA THR A 51 0.32 0.75 -0.24
C THR A 51 1.26 1.79 0.35
N CYS A 52 2.46 1.40 0.80
CA CYS A 52 3.52 2.31 1.23
C CYS A 52 4.06 3.14 0.05
N ILE A 53 3.17 3.68 -0.79
CA ILE A 53 3.51 4.60 -1.86
C ILE A 53 3.70 5.95 -1.18
N PRO A 54 4.91 6.55 -1.27
CA PRO A 54 5.12 7.89 -0.78
C PRO A 54 4.11 8.84 -1.45
N THR A 55 3.43 9.67 -0.66
CA THR A 55 2.40 10.60 -1.15
C THR A 55 2.87 11.40 -2.36
N ALA A 56 4.11 11.90 -2.32
CA ALA A 56 4.71 12.62 -3.44
C ALA A 56 4.69 11.82 -4.77
N LYS A 57 5.02 10.52 -4.73
CA LYS A 57 4.98 9.66 -5.93
C LYS A 57 3.57 9.44 -6.43
N ALA A 58 2.59 9.34 -5.54
CA ALA A 58 1.19 9.21 -5.91
C ALA A 58 0.71 10.49 -6.63
N VAL A 59 0.99 11.67 -6.05
CA VAL A 59 0.62 12.97 -6.63
C VAL A 59 1.30 13.19 -7.99
N GLU A 60 2.59 12.88 -8.12
CA GLU A 60 3.33 12.98 -9.38
C GLU A 60 2.71 12.08 -10.47
N THR A 61 2.37 10.85 -10.11
CA THR A 61 1.75 9.89 -11.03
C THR A 61 0.39 10.39 -11.52
N VAL A 62 -0.41 10.96 -10.62
CA VAL A 62 -1.70 11.59 -10.96
C VAL A 62 -1.49 12.78 -11.89
N ARG A 63 -0.55 13.68 -11.58
CA ARG A 63 -0.24 14.85 -12.42
C ARG A 63 0.12 14.42 -13.85
N LYS A 64 1.00 13.43 -13.99
CA LYS A 64 1.41 12.91 -15.30
C LYS A 64 0.22 12.38 -16.10
N ARG A 65 -0.73 11.69 -15.45
CA ARG A 65 -1.96 11.22 -16.11
C ARG A 65 -2.89 12.35 -16.50
N LEU A 66 -3.08 13.34 -15.63
CA LEU A 66 -3.95 14.49 -15.92
C LEU A 66 -3.44 15.32 -17.10
N LEU A 67 -2.12 15.49 -17.23
CA LEU A 67 -1.51 16.20 -18.37
C LEU A 67 -1.69 15.46 -19.71
N GLN A 68 -1.89 14.15 -19.67
CA GLN A 68 -2.13 13.33 -20.87
C GLN A 68 -3.63 13.20 -21.19
N ASP A 69 -4.51 13.67 -20.30
CA ASP A 69 -5.95 13.51 -20.41
C ASP A 69 -6.59 14.70 -21.13
N THR A 70 -6.76 14.56 -22.44
CA THR A 70 -7.41 15.59 -23.28
C THR A 70 -8.90 15.78 -22.97
N SER A 71 -9.52 14.82 -22.26
CA SER A 71 -10.93 14.84 -21.87
C SER A 71 -11.16 15.37 -20.45
N LEU A 72 -10.12 15.89 -19.78
CA LEU A 72 -10.24 16.38 -18.41
C LEU A 72 -11.25 17.54 -18.32
N TYR A 73 -11.10 18.53 -19.19
CA TYR A 73 -11.92 19.74 -19.20
C TYR A 73 -13.39 19.49 -19.56
N SER A 74 -13.72 18.38 -20.22
CA SER A 74 -15.11 18.02 -20.52
C SER A 74 -15.81 17.33 -19.35
N ARG A 75 -15.06 16.75 -18.40
CA ARG A 75 -15.59 16.02 -17.24
C ARG A 75 -15.45 16.79 -15.93
N SER A 76 -14.61 17.82 -15.91
CA SER A 76 -14.27 18.55 -14.70
C SER A 76 -13.89 20.00 -15.00
N ASN A 77 -14.25 20.90 -14.09
CA ASN A 77 -13.83 22.29 -14.12
C ASN A 77 -12.49 22.53 -13.40
N PHE A 78 -11.84 21.47 -12.90
CA PHE A 78 -10.57 21.58 -12.17
C PHE A 78 -9.38 21.49 -13.12
N THR A 79 -8.36 22.31 -12.84
CA THR A 79 -7.05 22.17 -13.48
C THR A 79 -6.30 20.96 -12.90
N PRO A 80 -5.31 20.41 -13.64
CA PRO A 80 -4.45 19.35 -13.12
C PRO A 80 -3.82 19.70 -11.77
N ASP A 81 -3.40 20.96 -11.57
CA ASP A 81 -2.83 21.45 -10.32
C ASP A 81 -3.83 21.40 -9.16
N GLN A 82 -5.08 21.85 -9.38
CA GLN A 82 -6.12 21.81 -8.36
C GLN A 82 -6.43 20.37 -7.92
N ILE A 83 -6.51 19.43 -8.87
CA ILE A 83 -6.72 18.01 -8.58
C ILE A 83 -5.54 17.45 -7.79
N CYS A 84 -4.30 17.80 -8.17
CA CYS A 84 -3.12 17.36 -7.42
C CYS A 84 -3.14 17.85 -5.96
N THR A 85 -3.53 19.10 -5.72
CA THR A 85 -3.70 19.64 -4.36
C THR A 85 -4.75 18.88 -3.56
N LEU A 86 -5.88 18.53 -4.17
CA LEU A 86 -6.94 17.74 -3.52
C LEU A 86 -6.46 16.32 -3.19
N VAL A 87 -5.74 15.68 -4.11
CA VAL A 87 -5.17 14.35 -3.89
C VAL A 87 -4.12 14.39 -2.77
N ASP A 88 -3.24 15.39 -2.76
CA ASP A 88 -2.26 15.56 -1.69
C ASP A 88 -2.93 15.74 -0.33
N LEU A 89 -3.99 16.56 -0.26
CA LEU A 89 -4.78 16.70 0.95
C LEU A 89 -5.37 15.36 1.41
N CYS A 90 -6.00 14.60 0.51
CA CYS A 90 -6.58 13.28 0.82
C CYS A 90 -5.53 12.25 1.29
N LEU A 91 -4.28 12.36 0.82
CA LEU A 91 -3.21 11.43 1.16
C LEU A 91 -2.42 11.85 2.41
N THR A 92 -2.43 13.14 2.76
CA THR A 92 -1.75 13.69 3.95
C THR A 92 -2.66 13.84 5.16
N THR A 93 -3.97 13.98 4.95
CA THR A 93 -4.96 14.12 6.03
C THR A 93 -5.77 12.85 6.20
N THR A 94 -5.69 12.24 7.38
CA THR A 94 -6.44 11.03 7.74
C THR A 94 -7.68 11.33 8.59
N TYR A 95 -7.90 12.60 8.93
CA TYR A 95 -8.99 13.04 9.80
C TYR A 95 -9.97 13.91 9.02
N PHE A 96 -10.93 13.26 8.36
CA PHE A 96 -12.10 13.94 7.82
C PHE A 96 -13.22 13.89 8.85
N LYS A 97 -13.58 15.05 9.41
CA LYS A 97 -14.79 15.19 10.24
C LYS A 97 -15.90 15.80 9.39
N TYR A 98 -16.86 14.98 8.98
CA TYR A 98 -18.10 15.46 8.38
C TYR A 98 -19.01 15.98 9.48
N ASN A 99 -19.13 17.31 9.61
CA ASN A 99 -20.15 17.93 10.46
C ASN A 99 -21.41 18.10 9.62
N ARG A 100 -22.47 17.39 10.00
CA ARG A 100 -23.79 17.45 9.38
C ARG A 100 -24.64 18.54 10.03
#